data_AF-A0A2S7K089-F1
#
_entry.id   AF-A0A2S7K089-F1
#
_cell.length_a   1.000
_cell.length_b   1.000
_cell.length_c   1.000
_cell.angle_alpha   90.00
_cell.angle_beta   90.00
_cell.angle_gamma   90.00
#
_symmetry.space_group_name_H-M   'P 1'
#
loop_
_entity.id
_entity.type
_entity.pdbx_description
1 polymer ?
#
loop_
_entity_poly.entity_id
_entity_poly.type
_entity_poly.pdbx_seq_one_letter_code
_entity_poly.pdbx_strand_id
1 'polypeptide(L)'
;MTTRRTILQGAASLIAPADFDLGNPPVLPATRSPFGVLVGEYRCMLAQLDGLFAARNRIEADASSRNRKFRDCPELAVVEQNERAWYDAEKKLIQLGARTRAASIDEVMLKLVLWRLTDFDAGGFDNPFDMLAFAAYRDLLSLTGCASLTPKADDKALAIVWDDQAFHHGHDDEDDDDFDEDGEGD
;
A
#
# COMPACT_ATOMS: atom_id res chain seq x y z
N MET A 1 -23.36 22.53 -31.17
CA MET A 1 -23.95 22.26 -29.84
C MET A 1 -24.28 20.77 -29.75
N THR A 2 -23.33 19.96 -29.31
CA THR A 2 -23.53 18.52 -29.04
C THR A 2 -23.96 18.40 -27.58
N THR A 3 -25.24 18.17 -27.36
CA THR A 3 -25.89 18.20 -26.05
C THR A 3 -25.46 17.02 -25.18
N ARG A 4 -25.33 17.24 -23.85
CA ARG A 4 -25.02 16.28 -22.77
C ARG A 4 -25.61 14.86 -22.90
N ARG A 5 -26.70 14.71 -23.66
CA ARG A 5 -27.41 13.46 -23.92
C ARG A 5 -26.59 12.44 -24.75
N THR A 6 -25.75 12.91 -25.68
CA THR A 6 -24.89 12.03 -26.51
C THR A 6 -23.74 11.41 -25.71
N ILE A 7 -23.20 12.14 -24.72
CA ILE A 7 -22.12 11.66 -23.85
C ILE A 7 -22.61 10.54 -22.94
N LEU A 8 -23.82 10.66 -22.37
CA LEU A 8 -24.41 9.65 -21.50
C LEU A 8 -24.81 8.36 -22.23
N GLN A 9 -25.24 8.46 -23.50
CA GLN A 9 -25.51 7.26 -24.33
C GLN A 9 -24.23 6.51 -24.72
N GLY A 10 -23.11 7.21 -24.96
CA GLY A 10 -21.80 6.58 -25.16
C GLY A 10 -21.24 5.92 -23.89
N ALA A 11 -21.49 6.52 -22.71
CA ALA A 11 -21.12 5.93 -21.43
C ALA A 11 -21.91 4.64 -21.13
N ALA A 12 -23.20 4.59 -21.47
CA ALA A 12 -24.01 3.38 -21.27
C ALA A 12 -23.53 2.18 -22.12
N SER A 13 -22.96 2.41 -23.31
CA SER A 13 -22.35 1.33 -24.12
C SER A 13 -21.01 0.82 -23.58
N LEU A 14 -20.35 1.57 -22.68
CA LEU A 14 -19.12 1.17 -21.99
C LEU A 14 -19.40 0.34 -20.72
N ILE A 15 -20.67 0.32 -20.25
CA ILE A 15 -21.14 -0.40 -19.06
C ILE A 15 -22.00 -1.62 -19.49
N ALA A 16 -21.97 -2.01 -20.76
CA ALA A 16 -22.40 -3.36 -21.08
C ALA A 16 -21.44 -4.31 -20.35
N PRO A 17 -21.91 -5.21 -19.47
CA PRO A 17 -21.05 -6.23 -18.94
C PRO A 17 -20.55 -7.02 -20.15
N ALA A 18 -19.29 -6.82 -20.54
CA ALA A 18 -18.59 -7.90 -21.18
C ALA A 18 -18.78 -9.08 -20.24
N ASP A 19 -19.25 -10.22 -20.74
CA ASP A 19 -19.23 -11.46 -19.99
C ASP A 19 -17.75 -11.69 -19.61
N PHE A 20 -17.37 -11.15 -18.47
CA PHE A 20 -16.09 -11.38 -17.84
C PHE A 20 -16.22 -12.78 -17.30
N ASP A 21 -15.94 -13.75 -18.18
CA ASP A 21 -15.51 -15.05 -17.76
C ASP A 21 -14.28 -14.80 -16.89
N LEU A 22 -14.46 -14.86 -15.57
CA LEU A 22 -13.39 -15.11 -14.61
C LEU A 22 -12.88 -16.53 -14.84
N GLY A 23 -12.58 -16.86 -16.10
CA GLY A 23 -12.07 -18.13 -16.55
C GLY A 23 -10.95 -18.51 -15.63
N ASN A 24 -10.90 -19.81 -15.31
CA ASN A 24 -10.00 -20.40 -14.31
C ASN A 24 -8.78 -19.52 -14.07
N PRO A 25 -8.59 -19.00 -12.84
CA PRO A 25 -7.61 -17.96 -12.55
C PRO A 25 -6.33 -18.36 -13.28
N PRO A 26 -5.79 -17.50 -14.17
CA PRO A 26 -4.61 -17.88 -14.92
C PRO A 26 -3.59 -18.35 -13.91
N VAL A 27 -3.21 -19.61 -14.00
CA VAL A 27 -2.10 -20.17 -13.24
C VAL A 27 -0.87 -19.56 -13.88
N LEU A 28 -0.69 -18.25 -13.68
CA LEU A 28 0.56 -17.58 -13.94
C LEU A 28 1.57 -18.35 -13.10
N PRO A 29 2.64 -18.89 -13.69
CA PRO A 29 3.76 -19.35 -12.89
C PRO A 29 4.34 -18.09 -12.22
N ALA A 30 3.75 -17.67 -11.11
CA ALA A 30 4.06 -16.45 -10.37
C ALA A 30 5.54 -16.38 -9.99
N THR A 31 6.23 -17.52 -9.98
CA THR A 31 7.66 -17.64 -9.72
C THR A 31 8.57 -17.21 -10.87
N ARG A 32 8.06 -16.89 -12.08
CA ARG A 32 8.91 -16.48 -13.22
C ARG A 32 8.99 -14.98 -13.46
N SER A 33 8.09 -14.19 -12.87
CA SER A 33 8.09 -12.73 -12.99
C SER A 33 8.54 -12.10 -11.67
N PRO A 34 9.30 -10.99 -11.69
CA PRO A 34 9.62 -10.24 -10.47
C PRO A 34 8.35 -9.87 -9.68
N PHE A 35 7.24 -9.56 -10.35
CA PHE A 35 6.00 -9.19 -9.66
C PHE A 35 5.30 -10.37 -9.00
N GLY A 36 5.39 -11.56 -9.57
CA GLY A 36 4.82 -12.75 -8.93
C GLY A 36 5.65 -13.20 -7.72
N VAL A 37 6.96 -12.94 -7.71
CA VAL A 37 7.79 -13.05 -6.50
C VAL A 37 7.32 -12.04 -5.45
N LEU A 38 7.16 -10.76 -5.80
CA LEU A 38 6.68 -9.72 -4.87
C LEU A 38 5.29 -10.03 -4.29
N VAL A 39 4.36 -10.55 -5.10
CA VAL A 39 3.05 -11.01 -4.63
C VAL A 39 3.19 -12.18 -3.65
N GLY A 40 4.10 -13.12 -3.93
CA GLY A 40 4.42 -14.23 -3.02
C GLY A 40 4.94 -13.74 -1.68
N GLU A 41 5.94 -12.86 -1.70
CA GLU A 41 6.53 -12.25 -0.51
C GLU A 41 5.48 -11.48 0.31
N TYR A 42 4.66 -10.65 -0.34
CA TYR A 42 3.63 -9.88 0.36
C TYR A 42 2.60 -10.77 1.05
N ARG A 43 2.20 -11.89 0.43
CA ARG A 43 1.33 -12.87 1.09
C ARG A 43 1.98 -13.52 2.31
N CYS A 44 3.28 -13.79 2.27
CA CYS A 44 4.01 -14.26 3.44
C CYS A 44 4.07 -13.18 4.53
N MET A 45 4.23 -11.92 4.16
CA MET A 45 4.20 -10.79 5.10
C MET A 45 2.83 -10.65 5.78
N LEU A 46 1.71 -10.77 5.05
CA LEU A 46 0.37 -10.74 5.66
C LEU A 46 0.20 -11.85 6.72
N ALA A 47 0.67 -13.06 6.45
CA ALA A 47 0.63 -14.14 7.43
C ALA A 47 1.48 -13.86 8.68
N GLN A 48 2.57 -13.08 8.54
CA GLN A 48 3.37 -12.63 9.68
C GLN A 48 2.65 -11.55 10.49
N LEU A 49 1.94 -10.63 9.82
CA LEU A 49 1.20 -9.55 10.45
C LEU A 49 0.09 -10.06 11.38
N ASP A 50 -0.67 -11.06 10.94
CA ASP A 50 -1.67 -11.74 11.78
C ASP A 50 -1.04 -12.29 13.07
N GLY A 51 0.16 -12.87 12.95
CA GLY A 51 0.94 -13.37 14.09
C GLY A 51 1.40 -12.25 15.04
N LEU A 52 1.81 -11.10 14.49
CA LEU A 52 2.20 -9.93 15.28
C LEU A 52 1.02 -9.35 16.05
N PHE A 53 -0.14 -9.17 15.42
CA PHE A 53 -1.34 -8.69 16.11
C PHE A 53 -1.84 -9.68 17.16
N ALA A 54 -1.81 -10.99 16.87
CA ALA A 54 -2.15 -12.00 17.86
C ALA A 54 -1.20 -12.00 19.08
N ALA A 55 0.09 -11.76 18.86
CA ALA A 55 1.08 -11.62 19.93
C ALA A 55 0.84 -10.34 20.75
N ARG A 56 0.63 -9.21 20.09
CA ARG A 56 0.31 -7.92 20.71
C ARG A 56 -0.92 -8.02 21.61
N ASN A 57 -2.04 -8.50 21.07
CA ASN A 57 -3.30 -8.65 21.80
C ASN A 57 -3.14 -9.54 23.05
N ARG A 58 -2.32 -10.60 22.96
CA ARG A 58 -2.05 -11.48 24.10
C ARG A 58 -1.25 -10.78 25.19
N ILE A 59 -0.21 -10.02 24.80
CA ILE A 59 0.65 -9.29 25.74
C ILE A 59 -0.12 -8.14 26.40
N GLU A 60 -0.90 -7.39 25.63
CA GLU A 60 -1.77 -6.33 26.16
C GLU A 60 -2.79 -6.88 27.16
N ALA A 61 -3.40 -8.04 26.86
CA ALA A 61 -4.31 -8.71 27.78
C ALA A 61 -3.62 -9.15 29.10
N ASP A 62 -2.41 -9.73 29.02
CA ASP A 62 -1.65 -10.14 30.21
C ASP A 62 -1.20 -8.92 31.04
N ALA A 63 -0.69 -7.87 30.39
CA ALA A 63 -0.31 -6.62 31.06
C ALA A 63 -1.50 -5.96 31.77
N SER A 64 -2.65 -5.92 31.09
CA SER A 64 -3.92 -5.42 31.66
C SER A 64 -4.34 -6.24 32.89
N SER A 65 -4.24 -7.58 32.82
CA SER A 65 -4.60 -8.47 33.93
C SER A 65 -3.73 -8.29 35.18
N ARG A 66 -2.52 -7.75 35.02
CA ARG A 66 -1.55 -7.49 36.09
C ARG A 66 -1.55 -6.04 36.58
N ASN A 67 -2.49 -5.20 36.12
CA ASN A 67 -2.52 -3.75 36.37
C ASN A 67 -1.17 -3.04 36.06
N ARG A 68 -0.43 -3.52 35.06
CA ARG A 68 0.83 -2.89 34.62
C ARG A 68 0.54 -1.86 33.54
N LYS A 69 1.29 -0.76 33.54
CA LYS A 69 1.27 0.19 32.42
C LYS A 69 1.94 -0.46 31.21
N PHE A 70 1.35 -0.28 30.02
CA PHE A 70 1.87 -0.86 28.77
C PHE A 70 3.29 -0.40 28.43
N ARG A 71 3.62 0.87 28.72
CA ARG A 71 4.98 1.44 28.52
C ARG A 71 6.09 0.72 29.30
N ASP A 72 5.74 0.03 30.39
CA ASP A 72 6.69 -0.67 31.26
C ASP A 72 6.77 -2.17 30.90
N CYS A 73 6.13 -2.59 29.79
CA CYS A 73 6.11 -3.98 29.30
C CYS A 73 7.18 -4.17 28.21
N PRO A 74 8.34 -4.79 28.52
CA PRO A 74 9.39 -5.01 27.54
C PRO A 74 8.93 -5.90 26.38
N GLU A 75 8.00 -6.83 26.62
CA GLU A 75 7.45 -7.69 25.58
C GLU A 75 6.63 -6.90 24.56
N LEU A 76 5.89 -5.87 24.99
CA LEU A 76 5.12 -5.02 24.09
C LEU A 76 6.05 -4.16 23.23
N ALA A 77 7.12 -3.61 23.81
CA ALA A 77 8.14 -2.86 23.07
C ALA A 77 8.80 -3.70 21.96
N VAL A 78 9.05 -5.00 22.21
CA VAL A 78 9.57 -5.91 21.20
C VAL A 78 8.57 -6.14 20.06
N VAL A 79 7.27 -6.26 20.38
CA VAL A 79 6.24 -6.43 19.34
C VAL A 79 6.07 -5.16 18.51
N GLU A 80 6.06 -3.98 19.13
CA GLU A 80 6.03 -2.70 18.43
C GLU A 80 7.26 -2.52 17.51
N GLN A 81 8.44 -2.94 17.94
CA GLN A 81 9.64 -2.93 17.09
C GLN A 81 9.48 -3.86 15.87
N ASN A 82 8.91 -5.05 16.05
CA ASN A 82 8.65 -5.97 14.95
C ASN A 82 7.56 -5.46 14.00
N GLU A 83 6.53 -4.80 14.53
CA GLU A 83 5.47 -4.13 13.75
C GLU A 83 6.05 -3.01 12.88
N ARG A 84 6.91 -2.15 13.45
CA ARG A 84 7.65 -1.12 12.68
C ARG A 84 8.51 -1.74 11.58
N ALA A 85 9.27 -2.79 11.90
CA ALA A 85 10.12 -3.48 10.93
C ALA A 85 9.29 -4.10 9.79
N TRP A 86 8.08 -4.57 10.08
CA TRP A 86 7.14 -5.07 9.08
C TRP A 86 6.68 -3.96 8.13
N TYR A 87 6.25 -2.81 8.66
CA TYR A 87 5.82 -1.67 7.84
C TYR A 87 6.97 -1.11 6.98
N ASP A 88 8.19 -1.08 7.50
CA ASP A 88 9.37 -0.68 6.71
C ASP A 88 9.68 -1.67 5.58
N ALA A 89 9.49 -2.96 5.82
CA ALA A 89 9.62 -3.98 4.78
C ALA A 89 8.54 -3.83 3.71
N GLU A 90 7.30 -3.52 4.10
CA GLU A 90 6.17 -3.32 3.18
C GLU A 90 6.44 -2.13 2.25
N LYS A 91 6.87 -1.00 2.81
CA LYS A 91 7.24 0.19 2.02
C LYS A 91 8.30 -0.12 0.98
N LYS A 92 9.36 -0.86 1.37
CA LYS A 92 10.42 -1.27 0.44
C LYS A 92 9.92 -2.18 -0.67
N LEU A 93 8.98 -3.08 -0.36
CA LEU A 93 8.35 -3.96 -1.34
C LEU A 93 7.51 -3.15 -2.34
N ILE A 94 6.70 -2.20 -1.85
CA ILE A 94 5.89 -1.29 -2.68
C ILE A 94 6.79 -0.44 -3.58
N GLN A 95 7.87 0.15 -3.03
CA GLN A 95 8.89 0.89 -3.79
C GLN A 95 9.48 0.05 -4.92
N LEU A 96 9.91 -1.17 -4.60
CA LEU A 96 10.48 -2.09 -5.56
C LEU A 96 9.48 -2.44 -6.67
N GLY A 97 8.23 -2.71 -6.32
CA GLY A 97 7.14 -2.97 -7.27
C GLY A 97 6.82 -1.76 -8.16
N ALA A 98 6.81 -0.55 -7.61
CA ALA A 98 6.54 0.67 -8.35
C ALA A 98 7.68 1.01 -9.35
N ARG A 99 8.94 0.83 -8.94
CA ARG A 99 10.13 1.12 -9.75
C ARG A 99 10.40 0.08 -10.83
N THR A 100 10.15 -1.20 -10.55
CA THR A 100 10.35 -2.28 -11.52
C THR A 100 9.40 -2.08 -12.71
N ARG A 101 9.90 -2.18 -13.95
CA ARG A 101 9.08 -2.03 -15.17
C ARG A 101 8.44 -3.36 -15.55
N ALA A 102 7.14 -3.36 -15.82
CA ALA A 102 6.46 -4.51 -16.41
C ALA A 102 6.82 -4.65 -17.89
N ALA A 103 7.19 -5.87 -18.30
CA ALA A 103 7.54 -6.23 -19.66
C ALA A 103 6.34 -6.79 -20.46
N SER A 104 5.21 -7.08 -19.80
CA SER A 104 4.01 -7.61 -20.43
C SER A 104 2.73 -7.18 -19.69
N ILE A 105 1.58 -7.40 -20.34
CA ILE A 105 0.27 -7.16 -19.73
C ILE A 105 0.05 -8.03 -18.48
N ASP A 106 0.53 -9.27 -18.49
CA ASP A 106 0.46 -10.15 -17.32
C ASP A 106 1.21 -9.57 -16.11
N GLU A 107 2.34 -8.92 -16.34
CA GLU A 107 3.11 -8.26 -15.28
C GLU A 107 2.43 -6.99 -14.77
N VAL A 108 1.76 -6.24 -15.65
CA VAL A 108 0.87 -5.13 -15.23
C VAL A 108 -0.26 -5.65 -14.35
N MET A 109 -0.88 -6.78 -14.72
CA MET A 109 -1.90 -7.41 -13.89
C MET A 109 -1.36 -7.84 -12.53
N LEU A 110 -0.16 -8.42 -12.46
CA LEU A 110 0.48 -8.78 -11.19
C LEU A 110 0.77 -7.56 -10.30
N LYS A 111 1.14 -6.41 -10.88
CA LYS A 111 1.23 -5.15 -10.11
C LYS A 111 -0.11 -4.70 -9.55
N LEU A 112 -1.18 -4.79 -10.32
CA LEU A 112 -2.52 -4.45 -9.84
C LEU A 112 -3.02 -5.43 -8.77
N VAL A 113 -2.65 -6.71 -8.87
CA VAL A 113 -2.90 -7.70 -7.80
C VAL A 113 -2.13 -7.31 -6.54
N LEU A 114 -0.85 -6.95 -6.65
CA LEU A 114 -0.06 -6.48 -5.51
C LEU A 114 -0.68 -5.23 -4.89
N TRP A 115 -1.09 -4.26 -5.71
CA TRP A 115 -1.83 -3.07 -5.27
C TRP A 115 -3.09 -3.45 -4.48
N ARG A 116 -3.95 -4.34 -5.00
CA ARG A 116 -5.16 -4.77 -4.28
C ARG A 116 -4.86 -5.52 -2.98
N LEU A 117 -3.75 -6.24 -2.89
CA LEU A 117 -3.34 -6.89 -1.64
C LEU A 117 -2.89 -5.84 -0.61
N THR A 118 -2.20 -4.80 -1.03
CA THR A 118 -1.79 -3.68 -0.15
C THR A 118 -2.95 -2.76 0.26
N ASP A 119 -4.05 -2.71 -0.51
CA ASP A 119 -5.25 -1.87 -0.22
C ASP A 119 -6.03 -2.36 1.01
N PHE A 120 -5.96 -3.66 1.28
CA PHE A 120 -6.81 -4.30 2.28
C PHE A 120 -6.54 -3.78 3.72
N ASP A 121 -5.47 -3.01 3.93
CA ASP A 121 -4.98 -2.62 5.25
C ASP A 121 -4.80 -1.09 5.45
N ALA A 122 -5.10 -0.23 4.47
CA ALA A 122 -4.73 1.20 4.52
C ALA A 122 -5.91 2.18 4.33
N GLY A 123 -6.25 2.92 5.39
CA GLY A 123 -7.12 4.10 5.30
C GLY A 123 -6.34 5.36 4.95
N GLY A 124 -6.46 5.88 3.72
CA GLY A 124 -6.07 7.25 3.36
C GLY A 124 -5.09 7.39 2.19
N PHE A 125 -5.35 8.37 1.32
CA PHE A 125 -4.78 8.59 -0.03
C PHE A 125 -3.39 9.27 -0.06
N ASP A 126 -2.68 9.31 1.08
CA ASP A 126 -1.30 9.84 1.19
C ASP A 126 -0.25 8.72 1.30
N ASN A 127 -0.65 7.48 1.01
CA ASN A 127 0.12 6.27 1.24
C ASN A 127 0.93 5.85 -0.01
N PRO A 128 2.11 5.22 0.15
CA PRO A 128 2.84 4.48 -0.89
C PRO A 128 2.00 3.56 -1.79
N PHE A 129 0.81 3.21 -1.33
CA PHE A 129 -0.23 2.47 -2.02
C PHE A 129 -0.52 2.91 -3.48
N ASP A 130 -0.74 4.20 -3.73
CA ASP A 130 -1.12 4.69 -5.07
C ASP A 130 0.01 4.55 -6.10
N MET A 131 1.22 4.29 -5.63
CA MET A 131 2.41 4.14 -6.46
C MET A 131 2.35 2.87 -7.30
N LEU A 132 1.78 1.79 -6.79
CA LEU A 132 1.61 0.55 -7.56
C LEU A 132 0.57 0.71 -8.65
N ALA A 133 -0.56 1.35 -8.36
CA ALA A 133 -1.58 1.65 -9.35
C ALA A 133 -1.04 2.59 -10.44
N PHE A 134 -0.37 3.67 -10.04
CA PHE A 134 0.28 4.59 -10.98
C PHE A 134 1.37 3.89 -11.80
N ALA A 135 2.21 3.06 -11.19
CA ALA A 135 3.25 2.32 -11.91
C ALA A 135 2.67 1.30 -12.90
N ALA A 136 1.55 0.65 -12.56
CA ALA A 136 0.82 -0.22 -13.46
C ALA A 136 0.24 0.56 -14.65
N TYR A 137 -0.38 1.72 -14.39
CA TYR A 137 -0.86 2.65 -15.42
C TYR A 137 0.27 3.09 -16.37
N ARG A 138 1.38 3.59 -15.81
CA ARG A 138 2.58 4.02 -16.54
C ARG A 138 3.13 2.91 -17.45
N ASP A 139 3.21 1.69 -16.93
CA ASP A 139 3.74 0.56 -17.70
C ASP A 139 2.75 0.11 -18.78
N LEU A 140 1.44 0.16 -18.51
CA LEU A 140 0.43 -0.10 -19.52
C LEU A 140 0.48 0.90 -20.68
N LEU A 141 0.63 2.20 -20.41
CA LEU A 141 0.85 3.22 -21.44
C LEU A 141 2.08 2.90 -22.29
N SER A 142 3.18 2.52 -21.63
CA SER A 142 4.45 2.18 -22.29
C SER A 142 4.30 0.95 -23.21
N LEU A 143 3.61 -0.10 -22.74
CA LEU A 143 3.38 -1.33 -23.50
C LEU A 143 2.41 -1.15 -24.67
N THR A 144 1.44 -0.26 -24.54
CA THR A 144 0.41 -0.01 -25.57
C THR A 144 0.82 1.09 -26.56
N GLY A 145 1.89 1.83 -26.27
CA GLY A 145 2.31 2.99 -27.08
C GLY A 145 1.36 4.19 -26.96
N CYS A 146 0.46 4.17 -25.98
CA CYS A 146 -0.49 5.26 -25.74
C CYS A 146 0.17 6.42 -24.99
N ALA A 147 -0.24 7.65 -25.34
CA ALA A 147 0.17 8.84 -24.61
C ALA A 147 -0.74 9.09 -23.40
N SER A 148 -0.16 9.62 -22.32
CA SER A 148 -0.94 10.11 -21.18
C SER A 148 -1.77 11.33 -21.57
N LEU A 149 -2.98 11.42 -21.02
CA LEU A 149 -3.82 12.61 -21.10
C LEU A 149 -3.47 13.66 -20.02
N THR A 150 -2.65 13.28 -19.04
CA THR A 150 -2.29 14.10 -17.87
C THR A 150 -0.77 14.14 -17.63
N PRO A 151 0.07 14.42 -18.65
CA PRO A 151 1.53 14.25 -18.55
C PRO A 151 2.18 15.03 -17.40
N LYS A 152 1.67 16.23 -17.07
CA LYS A 152 2.19 17.02 -15.93
C LYS A 152 1.91 16.38 -14.57
N ALA A 153 0.77 15.71 -14.43
CA ALA A 153 0.42 15.00 -13.19
C ALA A 153 1.26 13.72 -13.09
N ASP A 154 1.47 13.05 -14.21
CA ASP A 154 2.32 11.86 -14.30
C ASP A 154 3.78 12.18 -13.97
N ASP A 155 4.33 13.29 -14.46
CA ASP A 155 5.69 13.74 -14.12
C ASP A 155 5.87 13.95 -12.61
N LYS A 156 4.85 14.51 -11.94
CA LYS A 156 4.84 14.66 -10.47
C LYS A 156 4.81 13.29 -9.78
N ALA A 157 3.97 12.38 -10.23
CA ALA A 157 3.88 11.03 -9.67
C ALA A 157 5.16 10.20 -9.96
N LEU A 158 5.81 10.40 -11.11
CA LEU A 158 7.13 9.85 -11.42
C LEU A 158 8.21 10.43 -10.50
N ALA A 159 8.16 11.71 -10.14
CA ALA A 159 9.11 12.25 -9.17
C ALA A 159 8.97 11.52 -7.81
N ILE A 160 7.73 11.33 -7.34
CA ILE A 160 7.43 10.64 -6.07
C ILE A 160 7.90 9.17 -6.08
N VAL A 161 7.70 8.44 -7.19
CA VAL A 161 8.13 7.03 -7.27
C VAL A 161 9.64 6.82 -7.20
N TRP A 162 10.41 7.83 -7.59
CA TRP A 162 11.88 7.79 -7.60
C TRP A 162 12.51 8.58 -6.46
N ASP A 163 11.71 9.31 -5.68
CA ASP A 163 12.17 10.00 -4.48
C ASP A 163 12.18 9.02 -3.29
N ASP A 164 13.37 8.71 -2.79
CA ASP A 164 13.53 7.89 -1.58
C ASP A 164 13.01 8.61 -0.32
N GLN A 165 12.95 9.95 -0.32
CA GLN A 165 12.48 10.76 0.80
C GLN A 165 10.97 10.96 0.83
N ALA A 166 10.25 10.70 -0.26
CA ALA A 166 8.79 10.74 -0.31
C ALA A 166 8.12 9.70 0.61
N PHE A 167 8.91 8.85 1.29
CA PHE A 167 8.47 7.76 2.16
C PHE A 167 8.76 8.00 3.65
N HIS A 168 9.35 9.14 4.00
CA HIS A 168 9.51 9.52 5.40
C HIS A 168 8.15 10.00 5.93
N HIS A 169 7.49 9.13 6.70
CA HIS A 169 6.58 9.64 7.73
C HIS A 169 7.43 10.51 8.67
N GLY A 170 6.95 11.72 8.95
CA GLY A 170 7.51 12.57 9.99
C GLY A 170 7.66 11.75 11.28
N HIS A 171 8.90 11.41 11.58
CA HIS A 171 9.32 10.86 12.85
C HIS A 171 10.60 11.53 13.35
N ASP A 172 10.80 12.76 12.89
CA ASP A 172 11.56 13.84 13.51
C ASP A 172 10.60 15.05 13.43
N ASP A 173 10.32 15.92 14.38
CA ASP A 173 10.64 16.11 15.81
C ASP A 173 9.91 17.40 16.19
N GLU A 174 8.84 17.37 17.00
CA GLU A 174 8.34 18.42 17.93
C GLU A 174 7.32 17.66 18.85
N ASP A 175 7.56 17.23 20.10
CA ASP A 175 8.34 17.83 21.19
C ASP A 175 8.22 19.34 21.18
N ASP A 176 7.00 19.83 21.49
CA ASP A 176 6.70 21.07 22.21
C ASP A 176 5.17 21.20 22.35
N ASP A 177 4.60 20.58 23.38
CA ASP A 177 3.40 21.09 24.06
C ASP A 177 3.55 20.68 25.53
N ASP A 178 4.20 21.60 26.23
CA ASP A 178 4.54 21.65 27.64
C ASP A 178 3.57 20.91 28.58
N PHE A 179 4.15 19.93 29.27
CA PHE A 179 3.75 19.53 30.60
C PHE A 179 4.09 20.68 31.57
N ASP A 180 3.21 21.68 31.68
CA ASP A 180 3.21 22.55 32.87
C ASP A 180 2.51 21.80 34.02
N GLU A 181 3.34 21.10 34.79
CA GLU A 181 3.06 20.80 36.20
C GLU A 181 2.96 22.11 36.98
N ASP A 182 1.75 22.56 37.30
CA ASP A 182 1.52 23.52 38.38
C ASP A 182 0.51 22.97 39.40
N GLY A 183 1.04 22.33 40.44
CA GLY A 183 0.72 22.64 41.84
C GLY A 183 -0.61 22.16 42.45
N GLU A 184 -0.52 21.17 43.35
CA GLU A 184 -1.43 21.05 44.50
C GLU A 184 -1.26 22.23 45.50
N GLY A 185 -2.37 22.66 46.12
CA GLY A 185 -2.43 23.50 47.34
C GLY A 185 -2.79 24.97 47.06
N ASP A 186 -3.90 25.55 47.53
CA ASP A 186 -4.70 25.39 48.77
C ASP A 186 -6.20 25.63 48.48
#